data_AF-A0A0F0HZ91-F1
#
_entry.id   AF-A0A0F0HZ91-F1
#
_cell.length_a   1.000
_cell.length_b   1.000
_cell.length_c   1.000
_cell.angle_alpha   90.00
_cell.angle_beta   90.00
_cell.angle_gamma   90.00
#
_symmetry.space_group_name_H-M   'P 1'
#
loop_
_entity.id
_entity.type
_entity.pdbx_description
1 polymer ?
#
loop_
_entity_poly.entity_id
_entity_poly.type
_entity_poly.pdbx_seq_one_letter_code
_entity_poly.pdbx_strand_id
1 'polypeptide(L)'
;MPPHNGQNITNLSGTWVMDKGLSNNLDAVFKLQGISWIIRKVISASTATLKITQGSDEVDDSPTCAPTEWMTLEPALAGGLEGTPEKRLLTWAKFEHNDNLFGRVIIRSHYVSGQRTEDGRVRPLIEPFTKVVSKPDSESILTEAVVLAPDTTGTEVEMDKAFIHDFIRSVYHGWTAEQIWTVEIIEEEPLLTHLHDGDRK
;
A
#
# COMPACT_ATOMS: atom_id res chain seq x y z
N MET A 1 -24.90 -7.41 9.86
CA MET A 1 -23.90 -7.13 8.81
C MET A 1 -23.68 -5.64 8.78
N PRO A 2 -22.44 -5.12 8.92
CA PRO A 2 -22.21 -3.76 8.50
C PRO A 2 -22.29 -3.71 6.96
N PRO A 3 -22.76 -2.59 6.38
CA PRO A 3 -22.99 -2.48 4.94
C PRO A 3 -21.67 -2.54 4.15
N HIS A 4 -21.69 -3.21 3.00
CA HIS A 4 -20.63 -3.13 1.98
C HIS A 4 -20.65 -1.72 1.37
N ASN A 5 -20.01 -0.76 2.03
CA ASN A 5 -19.93 0.63 1.61
C ASN A 5 -18.80 0.80 0.59
N GLY A 6 -19.08 0.82 -0.71
CA GLY A 6 -18.37 1.73 -1.63
C GLY A 6 -16.83 1.71 -1.60
N GLN A 7 -16.19 0.60 -1.22
CA GLN A 7 -14.76 0.59 -0.89
C GLN A 7 -13.94 0.67 -2.17
N ASN A 8 -13.23 1.78 -2.32
CA ASN A 8 -12.28 2.01 -3.39
C ASN A 8 -11.01 2.64 -2.79
N ILE A 9 -9.98 2.87 -3.59
CA ILE A 9 -8.70 3.37 -3.08
C ILE A 9 -8.80 4.77 -2.42
N THR A 10 -9.80 5.57 -2.79
CA THR A 10 -10.08 6.87 -2.15
C THR A 10 -10.90 6.75 -0.87
N ASN A 11 -11.37 5.55 -0.53
CA ASN A 11 -12.10 5.22 0.69
C ASN A 11 -11.75 3.82 1.22
N LEU A 12 -10.55 3.69 1.78
CA LEU A 12 -10.01 2.53 2.49
C LEU A 12 -10.33 2.51 3.99
N SER A 13 -11.04 3.52 4.49
CA SER A 13 -11.29 3.68 5.93
C SER A 13 -12.02 2.46 6.49
N GLY A 14 -11.42 1.79 7.47
CA GLY A 14 -11.91 0.52 7.98
C GLY A 14 -10.83 -0.29 8.69
N THR A 15 -11.19 -1.49 9.13
CA THR A 15 -10.25 -2.46 9.73
C THR A 15 -10.11 -3.64 8.79
N TRP A 16 -8.89 -3.85 8.31
CA TRP A 16 -8.53 -4.93 7.39
C TRP A 16 -7.85 -6.05 8.17
N VAL A 17 -8.18 -7.29 7.85
CA VAL A 17 -7.57 -8.48 8.44
C VAL A 17 -6.75 -9.17 7.36
N MET A 18 -5.49 -9.49 7.65
CA MET A 18 -4.62 -10.19 6.70
C MET A 18 -5.12 -11.61 6.48
N ASP A 19 -5.42 -11.95 5.23
CA ASP A 19 -5.64 -13.33 4.80
C ASP A 19 -4.30 -14.00 4.50
N LYS A 20 -3.90 -14.95 5.35
CA LYS A 20 -2.63 -15.69 5.19
C LYS A 20 -2.62 -16.68 4.02
N GLY A 21 -3.79 -17.14 3.58
CA GLY A 21 -3.92 -18.06 2.44
C GLY A 21 -3.71 -17.36 1.11
N LEU A 22 -4.08 -16.08 1.03
CA LEU A 22 -3.91 -15.24 -0.16
C LEU A 22 -2.65 -14.36 -0.12
N SER A 23 -1.96 -14.27 1.02
CA SER A 23 -0.72 -13.49 1.18
C SER A 23 0.54 -14.28 0.83
N ASN A 24 1.48 -13.64 0.13
CA ASN A 24 2.82 -14.18 -0.06
C ASN A 24 3.60 -14.25 1.27
N ASN A 25 4.57 -15.18 1.36
CA ASN A 25 5.41 -15.31 2.56
C ASN A 25 6.34 -14.09 2.73
N LEU A 26 6.03 -13.25 3.72
CA LEU A 26 6.76 -12.02 4.01
C LEU A 26 8.07 -12.22 4.79
N ASP A 27 8.41 -13.43 5.27
CA ASP A 27 9.62 -13.65 6.09
C ASP A 27 10.91 -13.28 5.36
N ALA A 28 11.01 -13.61 4.06
CA ALA A 28 12.17 -13.27 3.24
C ALA A 28 12.34 -11.75 3.11
N VAL A 29 11.25 -11.04 2.85
CA VAL A 29 11.20 -9.57 2.75
C VAL A 29 11.54 -8.92 4.09
N PHE A 30 10.90 -9.34 5.17
CA PHE A 30 11.15 -8.81 6.51
C PHE A 30 12.58 -9.06 6.98
N LYS A 31 13.17 -10.20 6.58
CA LYS A 31 14.58 -10.48 6.84
C LYS A 31 15.49 -9.54 6.06
N LEU A 32 15.16 -9.23 4.80
CA LEU A 32 15.90 -8.25 4.00
C LEU A 32 15.79 -6.84 4.61
N GLN A 33 14.63 -6.48 5.15
CA GLN A 33 14.36 -5.21 5.83
C GLN A 33 14.96 -5.11 7.24
N GLY A 34 15.69 -6.13 7.71
CA GLY A 34 16.39 -6.10 8.99
C GLY A 34 15.51 -6.34 10.21
N ILE A 35 14.25 -6.78 10.03
CA ILE A 35 13.37 -7.13 11.15
C ILE A 35 13.95 -8.33 11.89
N SER A 36 14.04 -8.25 13.23
CA SER A 36 14.54 -9.33 14.08
C SER A 36 13.80 -10.65 13.86
N TRP A 37 14.53 -11.78 13.90
CA TRP A 37 13.96 -13.13 13.74
C TRP A 37 12.78 -13.40 14.71
N ILE A 38 12.84 -12.88 15.94
CA ILE A 38 11.77 -13.03 16.92
C ILE A 38 10.50 -12.31 16.45
N ILE A 39 10.62 -11.07 15.97
CA ILE A 39 9.49 -10.28 15.45
C ILE A 39 8.88 -10.96 14.21
N ARG A 40 9.71 -11.47 13.29
CA ARG A 40 9.23 -12.21 12.12
C ARG A 40 8.44 -13.47 12.48
N LYS A 41 8.87 -14.19 13.54
CA LYS A 41 8.14 -15.36 14.06
C LYS A 41 6.80 -14.96 14.68
N VAL A 42 6.75 -13.87 15.43
CA VAL A 42 5.50 -13.33 15.99
C VAL A 42 4.55 -12.93 14.86
N ILE A 43 5.00 -12.19 13.84
CA ILE A 43 4.16 -11.83 12.69
C ILE A 43 3.65 -13.08 11.95
N SER A 44 4.52 -14.06 11.73
CA SER A 44 4.12 -15.33 11.08
C SER A 44 3.06 -16.10 11.89
N ALA A 45 3.17 -16.08 13.22
CA ALA A 45 2.27 -16.82 14.11
C ALA A 45 0.94 -16.08 14.37
N SER A 46 0.94 -14.75 14.39
CA SER A 46 -0.23 -13.93 14.72
C SER A 46 -1.04 -13.53 13.49
N THR A 47 -2.33 -13.28 13.67
CA THR A 47 -3.14 -12.58 12.66
C THR A 47 -2.80 -11.10 12.71
N ALA A 48 -2.50 -10.49 11.56
CA ALA A 48 -2.27 -9.06 11.46
C ALA A 48 -3.58 -8.35 11.09
N THR A 49 -3.84 -7.22 11.73
CA THR A 49 -4.91 -6.30 11.36
C THR A 49 -4.33 -4.93 11.04
N LEU A 50 -4.92 -4.23 10.09
CA LEU A 50 -4.55 -2.87 9.74
C LEU A 50 -5.80 -2.00 9.79
N LYS A 51 -5.84 -1.06 10.72
CA LYS A 51 -6.87 -0.02 10.72
C LYS A 51 -6.38 1.15 9.88
N ILE A 52 -7.22 1.58 8.93
CA ILE A 52 -6.94 2.69 8.04
C ILE A 52 -7.97 3.78 8.30
N THR A 53 -7.49 5.03 8.34
CA THR A 53 -8.34 6.23 8.34
C THR A 53 -7.84 7.15 7.22
N GLN A 54 -8.72 7.56 6.31
CA GLN A 54 -8.41 8.53 5.26
C GLN A 54 -9.20 9.82 5.49
N GLY A 55 -8.66 10.93 4.98
CA GLY A 55 -9.34 12.21 5.01
C GLY A 55 -8.62 13.24 4.14
N SER A 56 -9.18 14.45 4.12
CA SER A 56 -8.63 15.57 3.38
C SER A 56 -8.71 16.83 4.23
N ASP A 57 -7.62 17.57 4.33
CA ASP A 57 -7.57 18.84 5.04
C ASP A 57 -7.66 19.99 4.01
N GLU A 58 -8.54 20.96 4.22
CA GLU A 58 -8.56 22.18 3.42
C GLU A 58 -7.28 22.99 3.69
N VAL A 59 -6.64 23.48 2.63
CA VAL A 59 -5.49 24.38 2.77
C VAL A 59 -5.97 25.80 2.56
N ASP A 60 -6.11 26.56 3.65
CA ASP A 60 -6.59 27.96 3.64
C ASP A 60 -5.72 28.91 2.79
N ASP A 61 -4.50 28.51 2.37
CA ASP A 61 -3.53 29.38 1.67
C ASP A 61 -2.75 28.70 0.52
N SER A 62 -3.26 27.62 -0.09
CA SER A 62 -2.59 27.00 -1.25
C SER A 62 -2.96 27.69 -2.57
N PRO A 63 -2.00 28.04 -3.45
CA PRO A 63 -2.29 28.60 -4.77
C PRO A 63 -3.05 27.64 -5.72
N THR A 64 -3.20 26.36 -5.35
CA THR A 64 -3.94 25.35 -6.13
C THR A 64 -5.37 25.09 -5.65
N CYS A 65 -5.79 25.63 -4.49
CA CYS A 65 -7.11 25.42 -3.85
C CYS A 65 -7.58 23.95 -3.67
N ALA A 66 -6.73 22.95 -3.94
CA ALA A 66 -7.08 21.53 -3.77
C ALA A 66 -6.78 21.07 -2.32
N PRO A 67 -7.68 20.28 -1.70
CA PRO A 67 -7.47 19.79 -0.35
C PRO A 67 -6.30 18.80 -0.30
N THR A 68 -5.57 18.78 0.82
CA THR A 68 -4.46 17.84 1.02
C THR A 68 -5.00 16.52 1.56
N GLU A 69 -4.95 15.48 0.74
CA GLU A 69 -5.38 14.13 1.12
C GLU A 69 -4.33 13.42 1.98
N TRP A 70 -4.79 12.66 2.96
CA TRP A 70 -3.96 11.94 3.91
C TRP A 70 -4.55 10.58 4.26
N MET A 71 -3.68 9.69 4.76
CA MET A 71 -4.03 8.37 5.25
C MET A 71 -3.26 8.07 6.54
N THR A 72 -3.93 7.49 7.53
CA THR A 72 -3.33 7.01 8.79
C THR A 72 -3.46 5.50 8.86
N LEU A 73 -2.35 4.82 9.17
CA LEU A 73 -2.26 3.38 9.31
C LEU A 73 -1.95 3.02 10.74
N GLU A 74 -2.74 2.11 11.30
CA GLU A 74 -2.59 1.60 12.65
C GLU A 74 -2.48 0.07 12.57
N PRO A 75 -1.28 -0.48 12.36
CA PRO A 75 -1.07 -1.91 12.31
C PRO A 75 -1.09 -2.52 13.71
N ALA A 76 -1.73 -3.68 13.85
CA ALA A 76 -1.76 -4.45 15.08
C ALA A 76 -1.61 -5.95 14.80
N LEU A 77 -1.03 -6.66 15.76
CA LEU A 77 -0.90 -8.11 15.73
C LEU A 77 -1.72 -8.72 16.86
N ALA A 78 -2.39 -9.84 16.55
CA ALA A 78 -3.06 -10.66 17.56
C ALA A 78 -2.07 -11.00 18.69
N GLY A 79 -2.44 -10.69 19.93
CA GLY A 79 -1.56 -10.78 21.10
C GLY A 79 -1.11 -9.44 21.69
N GLY A 80 -1.60 -8.31 21.16
CA GLY A 80 -1.44 -6.98 21.76
C GLY A 80 -0.16 -6.23 21.38
N LEU A 81 0.52 -6.66 20.31
CA LEU A 81 1.65 -5.91 19.74
C LEU A 81 1.11 -4.94 18.69
N GLU A 82 1.13 -3.65 19.03
CA GLU A 82 0.70 -2.56 18.14
C GLU A 82 1.93 -1.90 17.52
N GLY A 83 1.89 -1.64 16.21
CA GLY A 83 2.87 -0.79 15.56
C GLY A 83 2.59 0.68 15.83
N THR A 84 3.52 1.55 15.45
CA THR A 84 3.31 2.99 15.65
C THR A 84 2.35 3.52 14.59
N PRO A 85 1.31 4.29 14.94
CA PRO A 85 0.46 4.91 13.93
C PRO A 85 1.26 5.75 12.93
N GLU A 86 1.06 5.49 11.65
CA GLU A 86 1.74 6.18 10.55
C GLU A 86 0.73 7.07 9.83
N LYS A 87 0.80 8.39 10.04
CA LYS A 87 0.06 9.37 9.23
C LYS A 87 0.92 9.86 8.07
N ARG A 88 0.47 9.62 6.84
CA ARG A 88 1.11 10.05 5.60
C ARG A 88 0.24 10.99 4.79
N LEU A 89 0.88 11.92 4.09
CA LEU A 89 0.24 12.78 3.10
C LEU A 89 0.38 12.14 1.72
N LEU A 90 -0.67 12.22 0.90
CA LEU A 90 -0.71 11.65 -0.45
C LEU A 90 -0.21 12.65 -1.51
N THR A 91 0.88 13.34 -1.22
CA THR A 91 1.45 14.45 -2.02
C THR A 91 2.80 14.12 -2.65
N TRP A 92 3.30 12.90 -2.44
CA TRP A 92 4.66 12.46 -2.79
C TRP A 92 5.80 13.18 -2.04
N ALA A 93 5.47 14.08 -1.10
CA ALA A 93 6.44 14.70 -0.22
C ALA A 93 7.11 13.64 0.68
N LYS A 94 8.39 13.84 0.99
CA LYS A 94 9.09 12.99 1.96
C LYS A 94 8.55 13.28 3.35
N PHE A 95 8.20 12.24 4.09
CA PHE A 95 8.03 12.33 5.54
C PHE A 95 8.85 11.27 6.26
N GLU A 96 9.27 11.59 7.47
CA GLU A 96 10.03 10.67 8.33
C GLU A 96 9.06 9.98 9.28
N HIS A 97 9.19 8.66 9.38
CA HIS A 97 8.44 7.85 10.33
C HIS A 97 9.41 7.03 11.17
N ASN A 98 9.13 6.92 12.46
CA ASN A 98 9.90 6.10 13.36
C ASN A 98 9.00 5.01 13.90
N ASP A 99 9.17 3.81 13.36
CA ASP A 99 8.40 2.64 13.74
C ASP A 99 9.19 1.74 14.69
N ASN A 100 8.49 1.06 15.60
CA ASN A 100 9.11 0.16 16.57
C ASN A 100 9.55 -1.18 15.96
N LEU A 101 9.03 -1.56 14.79
CA LEU A 101 9.34 -2.80 14.07
C LEU A 101 10.40 -2.56 12.98
N PHE A 102 10.25 -1.48 12.20
CA PHE A 102 11.11 -1.16 11.04
C PHE A 102 12.19 -0.10 11.34
N GLY A 103 12.12 0.53 12.51
CA GLY A 103 12.98 1.66 12.87
C GLY A 103 12.62 2.92 12.08
N ARG A 104 13.62 3.77 11.88
CA ARG A 104 13.45 5.05 11.17
C ARG A 104 13.47 4.85 9.66
N VAL A 105 12.42 5.34 9.00
CA VAL A 105 12.22 5.28 7.55
C VAL A 105 11.84 6.66 6.99
N ILE A 106 12.11 6.85 5.71
CA ILE A 106 11.59 7.97 4.92
C ILE A 106 10.60 7.40 3.92
N ILE A 107 9.39 7.95 3.93
CA ILE A 107 8.26 7.46 3.14
C ILE A 107 7.79 8.56 2.20
N ARG A 108 7.32 8.15 1.02
CA ARG A 108 6.55 8.94 0.06
C ARG A 108 5.33 8.16 -0.32
N SER A 109 4.21 8.86 -0.47
CA SER A 109 2.94 8.26 -0.87
C SER A 109 2.15 9.21 -1.76
N HIS A 110 1.45 8.70 -2.76
CA HIS A 110 0.52 9.45 -3.59
C HIS A 110 -0.48 8.54 -4.30
N TYR A 111 -1.57 9.12 -4.78
CA TYR A 111 -2.44 8.44 -5.73
C TYR A 111 -1.78 8.36 -7.11
N VAL A 112 -2.07 7.28 -7.83
CA VAL A 112 -1.67 7.09 -9.23
C VAL A 112 -2.85 6.60 -10.07
N SER A 113 -2.87 7.03 -11.32
CA SER A 113 -3.88 6.63 -12.28
C SER A 113 -3.72 5.16 -12.68
N GLY A 114 -4.81 4.57 -13.16
CA GLY A 114 -4.85 3.24 -13.72
C GLY A 114 -5.21 3.26 -15.20
N GLN A 115 -4.69 2.31 -15.97
CA GLN A 115 -5.10 2.08 -17.35
C GLN A 115 -5.83 0.76 -17.48
N ARG A 116 -7.03 0.81 -18.05
CA ARG A 116 -7.84 -0.38 -18.31
C ARG A 116 -7.29 -1.15 -19.51
N THR A 117 -7.15 -2.46 -19.35
CA THR A 117 -6.73 -3.39 -20.39
C THR A 117 -7.94 -3.98 -21.13
N GLU A 118 -7.72 -4.58 -22.29
CA GLU A 118 -8.78 -5.15 -23.14
C GLU A 118 -9.58 -6.26 -22.43
N ASP A 119 -8.94 -7.00 -21.52
CA ASP A 119 -9.57 -8.03 -20.67
C ASP A 119 -10.30 -7.44 -19.45
N GLY A 120 -10.34 -6.11 -19.32
CA GLY A 120 -11.10 -5.40 -18.31
C GLY A 120 -10.37 -5.18 -16.97
N ARG A 121 -9.15 -5.72 -16.79
CA ARG A 121 -8.27 -5.44 -15.65
C ARG A 121 -7.74 -4.00 -15.73
N VAL A 122 -7.14 -3.51 -14.65
CA VAL A 122 -6.56 -2.16 -14.58
C VAL A 122 -5.12 -2.28 -14.10
N ARG A 123 -4.19 -1.67 -14.83
CA ARG A 123 -2.77 -1.61 -14.47
C ARG A 123 -2.39 -0.24 -13.91
N PRO A 124 -1.47 -0.14 -12.93
CA PRO A 124 -0.94 1.14 -12.48
C PRO A 124 -0.16 1.86 -13.58
N LEU A 125 -0.39 3.16 -13.75
CA LEU A 125 0.40 4.03 -14.63
C LEU A 125 1.55 4.66 -13.85
N ILE A 126 2.60 3.86 -13.61
CA ILE A 126 3.79 4.28 -12.87
C ILE A 126 5.07 3.93 -13.62
N GLU A 127 6.12 4.69 -13.35
CA GLU A 127 7.49 4.27 -13.58
C GLU A 127 8.09 3.85 -12.22
N PRO A 128 8.35 2.55 -11.98
CA PRO A 128 8.86 2.10 -10.69
C PRO A 128 10.16 2.81 -10.29
N PHE A 129 10.25 3.19 -9.02
CA PHE A 129 11.39 3.91 -8.45
C PHE A 129 12.56 2.96 -8.18
N THR A 130 12.29 1.71 -7.82
CA THR A 130 13.24 0.60 -7.81
C THR A 130 13.54 0.14 -9.24
N LYS A 131 14.83 0.10 -9.58
CA LYS A 131 15.28 -0.54 -10.81
C LYS A 131 15.28 -2.04 -10.56
N VAL A 132 14.28 -2.75 -11.06
CA VAL A 132 14.25 -4.21 -11.04
C VAL A 132 15.57 -4.74 -11.59
N VAL A 133 16.37 -5.40 -10.73
CA VAL A 133 17.64 -6.04 -11.13
C VAL A 133 17.37 -7.37 -11.85
N SER A 134 16.12 -7.83 -11.85
CA SER A 134 15.65 -9.02 -12.57
C SER A 134 15.57 -8.79 -14.08
N LYS A 135 15.70 -9.90 -14.82
CA LYS A 135 15.84 -10.03 -16.28
C LYS A 135 15.06 -8.98 -17.12
N PRO A 136 15.62 -8.54 -18.26
CA PRO A 136 15.05 -7.48 -19.12
C PRO A 136 13.64 -7.77 -19.68
N ASP A 137 13.13 -9.00 -19.54
CA ASP A 137 11.83 -9.43 -20.07
C ASP A 137 10.76 -9.71 -18.99
N SER A 138 11.05 -9.48 -17.69
CA SER A 138 10.03 -9.58 -16.65
C SER A 138 9.41 -8.21 -16.36
N GLU A 139 8.12 -8.05 -16.67
CA GLU A 139 7.33 -6.89 -16.24
C GLU A 139 7.38 -6.79 -14.70
N SER A 140 7.50 -5.56 -14.18
CA SER A 140 7.51 -5.36 -12.72
C SER A 140 6.19 -5.80 -12.14
N ILE A 141 6.22 -6.54 -11.03
CA ILE A 141 5.01 -6.88 -10.27
C ILE A 141 4.24 -5.62 -9.85
N LEU A 142 4.93 -4.49 -9.68
CA LEU A 142 4.31 -3.20 -9.34
C LEU A 142 3.45 -2.62 -10.48
N THR A 143 3.57 -3.16 -11.70
CA THR A 143 2.78 -2.74 -12.87
C THR A 143 1.76 -3.79 -13.31
N GLU A 144 1.57 -4.85 -12.53
CA GLU A 144 0.62 -5.92 -12.86
C GLU A 144 -0.81 -5.39 -12.91
N ALA A 145 -1.57 -5.81 -13.92
CA ALA A 145 -2.98 -5.44 -14.05
C ALA A 145 -3.83 -6.25 -13.06
N VAL A 146 -4.82 -5.64 -12.41
CA VAL A 146 -5.66 -6.29 -11.38
C VAL A 146 -7.15 -6.00 -11.61
N VAL A 147 -8.03 -6.79 -10.98
CA VAL A 147 -9.49 -6.59 -11.07
C VAL A 147 -9.95 -5.67 -9.95
N LEU A 148 -10.25 -4.41 -10.28
CA LEU A 148 -10.75 -3.43 -9.30
C LEU A 148 -12.19 -3.71 -8.87
N ALA A 149 -12.55 -3.25 -7.67
CA ALA A 149 -13.92 -3.32 -7.17
C ALA A 149 -14.96 -2.62 -8.08
N PRO A 150 -16.20 -3.15 -8.16
CA PRO A 150 -17.21 -2.80 -9.18
C PRO A 150 -17.66 -1.35 -9.15
N ASP A 151 -17.43 -0.60 -8.08
CA ASP A 151 -17.77 0.82 -8.00
C ASP A 151 -16.84 1.70 -8.85
N THR A 152 -15.79 1.10 -9.41
CA THR A 152 -14.91 1.69 -10.44
C THR A 152 -15.48 1.51 -11.86
N THR A 153 -16.82 1.55 -11.99
CA THR A 153 -17.61 1.26 -13.20
C THR A 153 -17.59 2.40 -14.24
N GLY A 154 -16.44 3.00 -14.46
CA GLY A 154 -16.19 3.84 -15.63
C GLY A 154 -16.00 2.97 -16.88
N THR A 155 -16.54 3.41 -18.03
CA THR A 155 -16.09 2.95 -19.35
C THR A 155 -14.79 3.64 -19.79
N GLU A 156 -14.24 4.45 -18.89
CA GLU A 156 -13.03 5.23 -19.12
C GLU A 156 -11.82 4.29 -19.27
N VAL A 157 -11.01 4.58 -20.29
CA VAL A 157 -9.77 3.86 -20.59
C VAL A 157 -8.71 4.12 -19.53
N GLU A 158 -8.76 5.28 -18.89
CA GLU A 158 -7.89 5.70 -17.81
C GLU A 158 -8.73 6.12 -16.61
N MET A 159 -8.33 5.68 -15.42
CA MET A 159 -9.01 5.95 -14.16
C MET A 159 -8.11 6.81 -13.29
N ASP A 160 -8.56 7.99 -12.91
CA ASP A 160 -7.85 8.82 -11.94
C ASP A 160 -7.86 8.16 -10.56
N LYS A 161 -6.75 8.30 -9.81
CA LYS A 161 -6.57 7.72 -8.47
C LYS A 161 -7.05 6.28 -8.36
N ALA A 162 -6.54 5.38 -9.19
CA ALA A 162 -6.89 3.95 -9.16
C ALA A 162 -6.06 3.15 -8.14
N PHE A 163 -4.86 3.64 -7.82
CA PHE A 163 -3.96 3.00 -6.87
C PHE A 163 -3.32 4.02 -5.92
N ILE A 164 -2.77 3.56 -4.80
CA ILE A 164 -1.80 4.31 -3.99
C ILE A 164 -0.43 3.70 -4.20
N HIS A 165 0.54 4.55 -4.53
CA HIS A 165 1.94 4.16 -4.65
C HIS A 165 2.72 4.68 -3.45
N ASP A 166 3.50 3.78 -2.84
CA ASP A 166 4.41 4.09 -1.75
C ASP A 166 5.84 3.74 -2.10
N PHE A 167 6.74 4.62 -1.66
CA PHE A 167 8.17 4.35 -1.65
C PHE A 167 8.74 4.59 -0.25
N ILE A 168 9.31 3.54 0.34
CA ILE A 168 9.88 3.52 1.68
C ILE A 168 11.37 3.27 1.59
N ARG A 169 12.15 4.04 2.34
CA ARG A 169 13.60 3.86 2.46
C ARG A 169 14.02 3.83 3.91
N SER A 170 14.77 2.80 4.29
CA SER A 170 15.42 2.76 5.60
C SER A 170 16.47 3.85 5.75
N VAL A 171 16.50 4.50 6.92
CA VAL A 171 17.57 5.44 7.25
C VAL A 171 18.85 4.70 7.66
N TYR A 172 18.73 3.52 8.28
CA TYR A 172 19.88 2.83 8.90
C TYR A 172 20.26 1.50 8.25
N HIS A 173 19.33 0.82 7.57
CA HIS A 173 19.50 -0.59 7.20
C HIS A 173 19.64 -0.83 5.68
N GLY A 174 19.79 0.23 4.88
CA GLY A 174 20.19 0.12 3.47
C GLY A 174 19.16 -0.55 2.55
N TRP A 175 17.91 -0.71 2.98
CA TRP A 175 16.83 -1.28 2.17
C TRP A 175 15.85 -0.23 1.68
N THR A 176 15.20 -0.54 0.57
CA THR A 176 14.04 0.18 0.03
C THR A 176 12.89 -0.78 -0.21
N ALA A 177 11.67 -0.29 -0.07
CA ALA A 177 10.45 -1.00 -0.40
C ALA A 177 9.58 -0.09 -1.27
N GLU A 178 9.00 -0.67 -2.31
CA GLU A 178 8.02 -0.02 -3.16
C GLU A 178 6.74 -0.84 -3.13
N GLN A 179 5.61 -0.15 -3.00
CA GLN A 179 4.31 -0.80 -2.81
C GLN A 179 3.23 -0.13 -3.66
N ILE A 180 2.36 -0.94 -4.24
CA ILE A 180 1.16 -0.49 -4.95
C ILE A 180 -0.07 -1.09 -4.29
N TRP A 181 -0.97 -0.23 -3.83
CA TRP A 181 -2.17 -0.60 -3.10
C TRP A 181 -3.40 -0.44 -3.97
N THR A 182 -4.34 -1.37 -3.86
CA THR A 182 -5.65 -1.32 -4.50
C THR A 182 -6.68 -2.15 -3.74
N VAL A 183 -7.96 -1.95 -4.07
CA VAL A 183 -9.06 -2.81 -3.60
C VAL A 183 -9.47 -3.74 -4.75
N GLU A 184 -9.18 -5.02 -4.59
CA GLU A 184 -9.55 -6.08 -5.52
C GLU A 184 -10.79 -6.81 -5.04
N ILE A 185 -11.55 -7.38 -5.97
CA ILE A 185 -12.62 -8.32 -5.64
C ILE A 185 -12.12 -9.72 -5.89
N ILE A 186 -12.02 -10.50 -4.82
CA ILE A 186 -11.68 -11.92 -4.87
C ILE A 186 -12.84 -12.66 -4.20
N GLU A 187 -13.44 -13.62 -4.92
CA GLU A 187 -14.58 -14.40 -4.42
C GLU A 187 -15.76 -13.53 -3.92
N GLU A 188 -16.02 -12.40 -4.59
CA GLU A 188 -17.08 -11.42 -4.25
C GLU A 188 -16.82 -10.56 -3.00
N GLU A 189 -15.64 -10.67 -2.37
CA GLU A 189 -15.25 -9.84 -1.23
C GLU A 189 -14.19 -8.78 -1.62
N PRO A 190 -14.32 -7.52 -1.15
CA PRO A 190 -13.29 -6.52 -1.33
C PRO A 190 -12.10 -6.82 -0.43
N LEU A 191 -10.95 -7.05 -1.04
CA LEU A 191 -9.67 -7.27 -0.38
C LEU A 191 -8.72 -6.12 -0.70
N LEU A 192 -8.06 -5.61 0.34
CA LEU A 192 -6.96 -4.66 0.18
C LEU A 192 -5.71 -5.42 -0.26
N THR A 193 -5.38 -5.33 -1.53
CA THR A 193 -4.15 -5.90 -2.08
C THR A 193 -3.04 -4.86 -2.05
N HIS A 194 -1.85 -5.27 -1.66
CA HIS A 194 -0.64 -4.51 -1.93
C HIS A 194 0.40 -5.38 -2.63
N LEU A 195 0.87 -4.94 -3.79
CA LEU A 195 2.00 -5.54 -4.50
C LEU A 195 3.26 -4.91 -3.92
N HIS A 196 4.29 -5.73 -3.69
CA HIS A 196 5.49 -5.31 -2.98
C HIS A 196 6.74 -5.75 -3.72
N ASP A 197 7.65 -4.80 -3.94
CA ASP A 197 9.03 -5.06 -4.34
C ASP A 197 9.99 -4.47 -3.30
N GLY A 198 11.01 -5.24 -2.94
CA GLY A 198 11.87 -4.98 -1.81
C GLY A 198 13.32 -5.30 -2.13
N ASP A 199 14.16 -4.28 -2.14
CA ASP A 199 15.57 -4.39 -2.53
C ASP A 199 16.51 -3.96 -1.39
N ARG A 200 17.68 -4.61 -1.34
CA ARG A 200 18.79 -4.23 -0.46
C ARG A 200 19.90 -3.62 -1.29
N LYS A 201 20.34 -2.42 -0.91
CA LYS A 201 21.53 -1.77 -1.49
C LYS A 201 22.81 -2.18 -0.78
#